data_AF-A0A9D7I118-F1
#
_entry.id   AF-A0A9D7I118-F1
#
_cell.length_a   1.000
_cell.length_b   1.000
_cell.length_c   1.000
_cell.angle_alpha   90.00
_cell.angle_beta   90.00
_cell.angle_gamma   90.00
#
_symmetry.space_group_name_H-M   'P 1'
#
loop_
_entity.id
_entity.type
_entity.pdbx_description
1 polymer ?
#
loop_
_entity_poly.entity_id
_entity_poly.type
_entity_poly.pdbx_seq_one_letter_code
_entity_poly.pdbx_strand_id
1 'polypeptide(L)'
;MTIYFGYEKKKVLQALRYHFISRREIRLMIILVNVFAILTFTLYFLKIIQPLAFLVGSLLWIVLMISFWYILPAMVYRKAVTFKHEFSMSFDEDGFSLGHENGSKSWKWASLKNYLESPHFFHLYFDSRSFLLVPKSGCKDTDEVFELRGLIKSKVKKG
;
A
#
# COMPACT_ATOMS: atom_id res chain seq x y z
N MET A 1 20.28 -17.49 -0.13
CA MET A 1 20.17 -16.64 -1.35
C MET A 1 19.66 -15.27 -0.97
N THR A 2 20.26 -14.17 -1.45
CA THR A 2 19.88 -12.80 -1.05
C THR A 2 19.53 -11.94 -2.26
N ILE A 3 18.31 -11.42 -2.27
CA ILE A 3 17.75 -10.59 -3.35
C ILE A 3 17.68 -9.13 -2.90
N TYR A 4 18.10 -8.21 -3.76
CA TYR A 4 18.03 -6.77 -3.53
C TYR A 4 17.02 -6.14 -4.49
N PHE A 5 16.05 -5.35 -3.99
CA PHE A 5 15.11 -4.63 -4.84
C PHE A 5 14.90 -3.19 -4.39
N GLY A 6 14.92 -2.27 -5.36
CA GLY A 6 14.65 -0.85 -5.18
C GLY A 6 13.24 -0.47 -5.63
N TYR A 7 12.49 0.25 -4.81
CA TYR A 7 11.15 0.74 -5.17
C TYR A 7 11.20 2.07 -5.91
N GLU A 8 10.55 2.12 -7.08
CA GLU A 8 10.49 3.32 -7.92
C GLU A 8 9.49 4.34 -7.35
N LYS A 9 9.98 5.53 -6.95
CA LYS A 9 9.22 6.59 -6.26
C LYS A 9 7.87 6.95 -6.91
N LYS A 10 7.80 6.96 -8.25
CA LYS A 10 6.57 7.27 -8.99
C LYS A 10 5.51 6.18 -8.81
N LYS A 11 5.90 4.91 -8.82
CA LYS A 11 5.01 3.76 -8.63
C LYS A 11 4.53 3.63 -7.19
N VAL A 12 5.39 3.94 -6.21
CA VAL A 12 5.00 3.98 -4.79
C VAL A 12 3.97 5.07 -4.53
N LEU A 13 4.13 6.26 -5.12
CA LEU A 13 3.17 7.35 -4.96
C LEU A 13 1.79 6.97 -5.55
N GLN A 14 1.77 6.27 -6.69
CA GLN A 14 0.55 5.78 -7.33
C GLN A 14 -0.11 4.66 -6.51
N ALA A 15 0.67 3.71 -6.00
CA ALA A 15 0.19 2.63 -5.13
C ALA A 15 -0.36 3.17 -3.78
N LEU A 16 0.27 4.19 -3.21
CA LEU A 16 -0.23 4.85 -2.00
C LEU A 16 -1.57 5.54 -2.28
N ARG A 17 -1.70 6.30 -3.38
CA ARG A 17 -2.98 6.92 -3.77
C ARG A 17 -4.10 5.89 -3.85
N TYR A 18 -3.82 4.72 -4.45
CA TYR A 18 -4.79 3.63 -4.59
C TYR A 18 -5.14 2.96 -3.25
N HIS A 19 -4.14 2.69 -2.41
CA HIS A 19 -4.34 2.12 -1.06
C HIS A 19 -5.12 3.07 -0.14
N PHE A 20 -4.90 4.38 -0.25
CA PHE A 20 -5.62 5.40 0.51
C PHE A 20 -7.10 5.49 0.13
N ILE A 21 -7.44 5.47 -1.17
CA ILE A 21 -8.82 5.42 -1.67
C ILE A 21 -9.53 4.10 -1.28
N SER A 22 -8.75 3.03 -1.07
CA SER A 22 -9.26 1.76 -0.59
C SER A 22 -9.55 1.73 0.92
N ARG A 23 -9.02 2.68 1.72
CA ARG A 23 -9.37 2.74 3.14
C ARG A 23 -10.77 3.30 3.32
N ARG A 24 -11.58 2.57 4.08
CA ARG A 24 -13.00 2.85 4.31
C ARG A 24 -13.23 4.21 4.97
N GLU A 25 -12.35 4.61 5.89
CA GLU A 25 -12.43 5.89 6.60
C GLU A 25 -12.37 7.09 5.65
N ILE A 26 -11.41 7.09 4.72
CA ILE A 26 -11.22 8.19 3.77
C ILE A 26 -12.37 8.24 2.77
N ARG A 27 -12.82 7.06 2.30
CA ARG A 27 -13.99 6.96 1.43
C ARG A 27 -15.25 7.52 2.11
N LEU A 28 -15.49 7.16 3.37
CA LEU A 28 -16.59 7.70 4.16
C LEU A 28 -16.47 9.21 4.34
N MET A 29 -15.27 9.72 4.61
CA MET A 29 -15.03 11.15 4.78
C MET A 29 -15.30 11.92 3.48
N ILE A 30 -14.87 11.42 2.32
CA ILE A 30 -15.17 12.01 1.00
C ILE A 30 -16.68 12.02 0.74
N ILE A 31 -17.38 10.91 1.01
CA ILE A 31 -18.84 10.83 0.86
C ILE A 31 -19.52 11.86 1.75
N LEU A 32 -19.14 11.93 3.03
CA LEU A 32 -19.74 12.83 4.01
C LEU A 32 -19.54 14.31 3.63
N VAL A 33 -18.34 14.68 3.17
CA VAL A 33 -18.04 16.05 2.73
C VAL A 33 -18.84 16.43 1.47
N ASN A 34 -19.04 15.49 0.54
CA ASN A 34 -19.88 15.75 -0.65
C ASN A 34 -21.38 15.81 -0.29
N VAL A 35 -21.86 14.96 0.61
CA VAL A 35 -23.24 15.05 1.12
C VAL A 35 -23.47 16.39 1.82
N PHE A 36 -22.51 16.85 2.62
CA PHE A 36 -22.55 18.17 3.24
C PHE A 36 -22.60 19.30 2.21
N ALA A 37 -21.85 19.21 1.11
CA ALA A 37 -21.92 20.19 0.02
C ALA A 37 -23.31 20.22 -0.64
N ILE A 38 -23.90 19.06 -0.92
CA ILE A 38 -25.25 18.95 -1.50
C ILE A 38 -26.29 19.55 -0.55
N LEU A 39 -26.20 19.27 0.75
CA LEU A 39 -27.06 19.86 1.78
C LEU A 39 -26.92 21.39 1.81
N THR A 40 -25.68 21.88 1.83
CA THR A 40 -25.39 23.33 1.87
C THR A 40 -25.92 24.03 0.62
N PHE A 41 -25.78 23.42 -0.55
CA PHE A 41 -26.34 23.91 -1.81
C PHE A 41 -27.87 23.89 -1.82
N THR A 42 -28.49 22.83 -1.31
CA THR A 42 -29.96 22.71 -1.23
C THR A 42 -30.54 23.75 -0.26
N LEU A 43 -29.93 23.92 0.91
CA LEU A 43 -30.34 24.90 1.91
C LEU A 43 -30.15 26.35 1.41
N TYR A 44 -29.13 26.60 0.61
CA TYR A 44 -28.95 27.88 -0.09
C TYR A 44 -30.05 28.11 -1.14
N PHE A 45 -30.39 27.09 -1.94
CA PHE A 45 -31.47 27.18 -2.92
C PHE A 45 -32.83 27.43 -2.27
N LEU A 46 -33.09 26.82 -1.11
CA LEU A 46 -34.27 27.05 -0.28
C LEU A 46 -34.27 28.42 0.44
N LYS A 47 -33.22 29.25 0.24
CA LYS A 47 -33.02 30.56 0.88
C LYS A 47 -33.04 30.54 2.41
N ILE A 48 -32.81 29.38 3.03
CA ILE A 48 -32.74 29.24 4.49
C ILE A 48 -31.41 29.80 5.02
N ILE A 49 -30.35 29.76 4.18
CA ILE A 49 -28.99 30.17 4.54
C ILE A 49 -28.60 31.46 3.80
N GLN A 50 -27.91 32.37 4.49
CA GLN A 50 -27.37 33.58 3.90
C GLN A 50 -26.25 33.29 2.88
N PRO A 51 -26.11 34.08 1.81
CA PRO A 51 -25.06 33.90 0.81
C PRO A 51 -23.64 33.83 1.39
N LEU A 52 -23.38 34.60 2.47
CA LEU A 52 -22.09 34.60 3.16
C LEU A 52 -21.77 33.23 3.79
N ALA A 53 -22.75 32.59 4.44
CA ALA A 53 -22.57 31.28 5.06
C ALA A 53 -22.37 30.18 4.00
N PHE A 54 -23.06 30.28 2.85
CA PHE A 54 -22.80 29.41 1.70
C PHE A 54 -21.37 29.56 1.16
N LEU A 55 -20.87 30.79 1.06
CA LEU A 55 -19.53 31.10 0.56
C LEU A 55 -18.44 30.51 1.47
N VAL A 56 -18.58 30.67 2.79
CA VAL A 56 -17.68 30.06 3.78
C VAL A 56 -17.74 28.53 3.70
N GLY A 57 -18.94 27.94 3.59
CA GLY A 57 -19.12 26.51 3.45
C GLY A 57 -18.48 25.94 2.18
N SER A 58 -18.63 26.63 1.05
CA SER A 58 -18.01 26.26 -0.23
C SER A 58 -16.50 26.36 -0.18
N LEU A 59 -15.95 27.43 0.41
CA LEU A 59 -14.51 27.59 0.62
C LEU A 59 -13.94 26.45 1.48
N LEU A 60 -14.63 26.12 2.58
CA LEU A 60 -14.24 25.06 3.48
C LEU A 60 -14.29 23.69 2.78
N TRP A 61 -15.29 23.45 1.93
CA TRP A 61 -15.36 22.25 1.09
C TRP A 61 -14.18 22.13 0.11
N ILE A 62 -13.81 23.22 -0.57
CA ILE A 62 -12.65 23.25 -1.49
C ILE A 62 -11.36 22.92 -0.72
N VAL A 63 -11.14 23.55 0.43
CA VAL A 63 -9.96 23.30 1.28
C VAL A 63 -9.89 21.84 1.71
N LEU A 64 -11.03 21.25 2.11
CA LEU A 64 -11.10 19.83 2.46
C LEU A 64 -10.78 18.94 1.26
N MET A 65 -11.36 19.20 0.09
CA MET A 65 -11.10 18.44 -1.15
C MET A 65 -9.62 18.47 -1.53
N ILE A 66 -8.99 19.65 -1.53
CA ILE A 66 -7.55 19.81 -1.79
C ILE A 66 -6.73 19.04 -0.75
N SER A 67 -7.12 19.10 0.52
CA SER A 67 -6.43 18.40 1.60
C SER A 67 -6.43 16.89 1.38
N PHE A 68 -7.58 16.30 1.01
CA PHE A 68 -7.66 14.87 0.72
C PHE A 68 -6.84 14.44 -0.49
N TRP A 69 -6.83 15.27 -1.53
CA TRP A 69 -6.23 14.86 -2.79
C TRP A 69 -4.72 15.07 -2.85
N TYR A 70 -4.21 16.13 -2.20
CA TYR A 70 -2.79 16.49 -2.22
C TYR A 70 -2.10 16.36 -0.88
N ILE A 71 -2.67 16.92 0.19
CA ILE A 71 -1.99 17.02 1.49
C ILE A 71 -1.89 15.66 2.16
N LEU A 72 -2.99 14.89 2.18
CA LEU A 72 -3.05 13.59 2.86
C LEU A 72 -2.07 12.57 2.25
N PRO A 73 -2.00 12.35 0.92
CA PRO A 73 -0.99 11.47 0.34
C PRO A 73 0.43 12.01 0.53
N ALA A 74 0.66 13.33 0.48
CA ALA A 74 1.97 13.91 0.71
C ALA A 74 2.45 13.77 2.17
N MET A 75 1.55 13.97 3.14
CA MET A 75 1.84 13.89 4.57
C MET A 75 2.11 12.44 4.99
N VAL A 76 1.36 11.48 4.46
CA VAL A 76 1.62 10.06 4.71
C VAL A 76 2.88 9.59 4.01
N TYR A 77 3.11 10.01 2.76
CA TYR A 77 4.38 9.75 2.08
C TYR A 77 5.57 10.29 2.89
N ARG A 78 5.43 11.47 3.51
CA ARG A 78 6.47 12.09 4.35
C ARG A 78 6.68 11.37 5.69
N LYS A 79 5.64 10.74 6.27
CA LYS A 79 5.73 9.88 7.47
C LYS A 79 6.21 8.46 7.15
N ALA A 80 6.00 7.95 5.93
CA ALA A 80 6.43 6.63 5.49
C ALA A 80 7.93 6.64 5.14
N VAL A 81 8.79 6.83 6.15
CA VAL A 81 10.25 6.68 6.07
C VAL A 81 10.65 5.24 5.68
N THR A 82 9.74 4.28 5.82
CA THR A 82 9.94 2.85 5.53
C THR A 82 10.21 2.53 4.05
N PHE A 83 9.92 3.42 3.10
CA PHE A 83 10.10 3.14 1.65
C PHE A 83 11.28 3.89 1.02
N LYS A 84 12.21 4.38 1.84
CA LYS A 84 13.39 5.13 1.35
C LYS A 84 14.65 4.29 1.13
N HIS A 85 14.68 3.03 1.56
CA HIS A 85 15.92 2.26 1.63
C HIS A 85 15.73 0.91 0.92
N GLU A 86 16.84 0.37 0.44
CA GLU A 86 16.91 -0.90 -0.28
C GLU A 86 16.50 -2.03 0.66
N PHE A 87 15.49 -2.81 0.28
CA PHE A 87 15.11 -3.99 1.03
C PHE A 87 15.94 -5.17 0.51
N SER A 88 16.64 -5.83 1.42
CA SER A 88 17.35 -7.08 1.15
C SER A 88 16.55 -8.24 1.71
N MET A 89 16.16 -9.18 0.87
CA MET A 89 15.49 -10.40 1.32
C MET A 89 16.48 -11.56 1.27
N SER A 90 16.79 -12.14 2.43
CA SER A 90 17.66 -13.32 2.55
C SER A 90 16.81 -14.55 2.80
N PHE A 91 16.98 -15.56 1.95
CA PHE A 91 16.36 -16.87 2.08
C PHE A 91 17.39 -17.89 2.58
N ASP A 92 17.07 -18.54 3.70
CA ASP A 92 17.85 -19.58 4.36
C ASP A 92 17.04 -20.88 4.47
N GLU A 93 17.69 -21.98 4.85
CA GLU A 93 17.01 -23.28 4.98
C GLU A 93 15.98 -23.32 6.11
N ASP A 94 16.20 -22.53 7.17
CA ASP A 94 15.36 -22.48 8.37
C ASP A 94 14.25 -21.42 8.28
N GLY A 95 14.42 -20.41 7.42
CA GLY A 95 13.47 -19.32 7.27
C GLY A 95 13.86 -18.31 6.20
N PHE A 96 13.15 -17.20 6.19
CA PHE A 96 13.48 -16.07 5.33
C PHE A 96 13.42 -14.78 6.14
N SER A 97 14.29 -13.85 5.82
CA SER A 97 14.37 -12.56 6.48
C SER A 97 14.22 -11.43 5.48
N LEU A 98 13.43 -10.43 5.86
CA LEU A 98 13.34 -9.16 5.17
C LEU A 98 14.14 -8.15 5.99
N GLY A 99 15.30 -7.77 5.47
CA GLY A 99 16.18 -6.75 6.02
C GLY A 99 15.89 -5.38 5.41
N HIS A 100 15.91 -4.37 6.26
CA HIS A 100 15.96 -2.95 5.91
C HIS A 100 17.05 -2.29 6.78
N GLU A 101 17.60 -1.15 6.38
CA GLU A 101 18.67 -0.44 7.14
C GLU A 101 18.32 -0.15 8.62
N ASN A 102 17.03 -0.12 8.98
CA ASN A 102 16.55 0.15 10.35
C ASN A 102 15.95 -1.07 11.06
N GLY A 103 16.05 -2.27 10.48
CA GLY A 103 15.57 -3.49 11.14
C GLY A 103 15.37 -4.66 10.21
N SER A 104 15.62 -5.86 10.73
CA SER A 104 15.36 -7.13 10.04
C SER A 104 14.18 -7.84 10.69
N LYS A 105 13.25 -8.32 9.87
CA LYS A 105 12.19 -9.22 10.31
C LYS A 105 12.40 -10.59 9.70
N SER A 106 12.60 -11.60 10.54
CA SER A 106 12.74 -12.99 10.14
C SER A 106 11.45 -13.76 10.38
N TRP A 107 11.11 -14.63 9.44
CA TRP A 107 9.98 -15.56 9.55
C TRP A 107 10.49 -16.97 9.32
N LYS A 108 9.89 -17.93 10.03
CA LYS A 108 10.08 -19.35 9.77
C LYS A 108 9.18 -19.79 8.62
N TRP A 109 9.64 -20.76 7.83
CA TRP A 109 8.84 -21.33 6.74
C TRP A 109 7.49 -21.89 7.21
N ALA A 110 7.43 -22.45 8.42
CA ALA A 110 6.22 -22.97 9.04
C ALA A 110 5.11 -21.91 9.27
N SER A 111 5.44 -20.62 9.22
CA SER A 111 4.46 -19.53 9.33
C SER A 111 3.70 -19.26 8.02
N LEU A 112 4.17 -19.81 6.90
CA LEU A 112 3.47 -19.72 5.62
C LEU A 112 2.45 -20.85 5.51
N LYS A 113 1.22 -20.49 5.13
CA LYS A 113 0.19 -21.48 4.81
C LYS A 113 0.42 -22.03 3.41
N ASN A 114 0.37 -21.15 2.42
CA ASN A 114 0.41 -21.51 1.00
C ASN A 114 1.26 -20.50 0.21
N TYR A 115 1.71 -20.90 -0.98
CA TYR A 115 2.29 -19.98 -1.96
C TYR A 115 1.59 -20.07 -3.32
N LEU A 116 1.53 -18.94 -4.03
CA LEU A 116 1.12 -18.86 -5.43
C LEU A 116 2.24 -18.25 -6.28
N GLU A 117 2.37 -18.70 -7.52
CA GLU A 117 3.34 -18.17 -8.47
C GLU A 117 2.63 -17.42 -9.59
N SER A 118 2.97 -16.15 -9.77
CA SER A 118 2.59 -15.32 -10.91
C SER A 118 3.78 -15.12 -11.86
N PRO A 119 3.59 -14.68 -13.11
CA PRO A 119 4.68 -14.50 -14.07
C PRO A 119 5.84 -13.65 -13.54
N HIS A 120 5.55 -12.61 -12.75
CA HIS A 120 6.53 -11.65 -12.25
C HIS A 120 6.82 -11.73 -10.73
N PHE A 121 6.01 -12.48 -9.97
CA PHE A 121 6.07 -12.47 -8.50
C PHE A 121 5.77 -13.85 -7.91
N PHE A 122 6.39 -14.15 -6.77
CA PHE A 122 5.95 -15.20 -5.86
C PHE A 122 5.11 -14.57 -4.74
N HIS A 123 3.92 -15.11 -4.51
CA HIS A 123 3.01 -14.68 -3.46
C HIS A 123 3.09 -15.68 -2.31
N LEU A 124 3.62 -15.24 -1.18
CA LEU A 124 3.75 -16.04 0.04
C LEU A 124 2.66 -15.61 1.03
N TYR A 125 1.70 -16.50 1.32
CA TYR A 125 0.58 -16.19 2.21
C TYR A 125 0.83 -16.69 3.62
N PHE A 126 0.82 -15.79 4.60
CA PHE A 126 0.79 -16.13 6.02
C PHE A 126 -0.65 -16.35 6.50
N ASP A 127 -1.56 -15.48 6.07
CA ASP A 127 -2.99 -15.59 6.31
C ASP A 127 -3.77 -14.91 5.17
N SER A 128 -5.11 -14.98 5.22
CA SER A 128 -6.04 -14.28 4.32
C SER A 128 -5.79 -12.78 4.16
N ARG A 129 -5.15 -12.14 5.15
CA ARG A 129 -4.89 -10.70 5.19
C ARG A 129 -3.40 -10.31 5.16
N SER A 130 -2.49 -11.28 5.27
CA SER A 130 -1.04 -11.02 5.29
C SER A 130 -0.35 -11.87 4.25
N PHE A 131 0.18 -11.20 3.24
CA PHE A 131 0.92 -11.79 2.14
C PHE A 131 2.22 -11.03 1.89
N LEU A 132 3.23 -11.73 1.41
CA LEU A 132 4.49 -11.17 0.97
C LEU A 132 4.65 -11.41 -0.53
N LEU A 133 4.98 -10.36 -1.26
CA LEU A 133 5.27 -10.42 -2.69
C LEU A 133 6.77 -10.41 -2.87
N VAL A 134 7.30 -11.47 -3.46
CA VAL A 134 8.73 -11.56 -3.81
C VAL A 134 8.85 -11.32 -5.32
N PRO A 135 9.42 -10.18 -5.76
CA PRO A 135 9.64 -9.91 -7.18
C PRO A 135 10.68 -10.86 -7.76
N LYS A 136 10.35 -11.50 -8.88
CA LYS A 136 11.31 -12.28 -9.66
C LYS A 136 12.39 -11.39 -10.28
N SER A 137 12.10 -10.11 -10.49
CA SER A 137 13.04 -9.12 -11.02
C SER A 137 14.17 -8.76 -10.04
N GLY A 138 14.09 -9.19 -8.78
CA GLY A 138 15.20 -9.02 -7.84
C GLY A 138 16.25 -10.14 -7.96
N CYS A 139 15.90 -11.28 -8.56
CA CYS A 139 16.87 -12.30 -8.94
C CYS A 139 17.74 -11.76 -10.09
N LYS A 140 19.05 -12.00 -10.02
CA LYS A 140 20.00 -11.59 -11.06
C LYS A 140 19.76 -12.32 -12.39
N ASP A 141 19.30 -13.57 -12.33
CA ASP A 141 19.08 -14.40 -13.53
C ASP A 141 17.91 -15.39 -13.35
N THR A 142 17.51 -16.00 -14.46
CA THR A 142 16.46 -17.02 -14.59
C THR A 142 16.77 -18.26 -13.74
N ASP A 143 18.05 -18.58 -13.57
CA ASP A 143 18.51 -19.70 -12.73
C ASP A 143 18.25 -19.44 -11.23
N GLU A 144 18.51 -18.23 -10.74
CA GLU A 144 18.17 -17.84 -9.36
C GLU A 144 16.66 -17.89 -9.10
N VAL A 145 15.84 -17.55 -10.12
CA VAL A 145 14.38 -17.71 -10.03
C VAL A 145 14.00 -19.18 -9.90
N PHE A 146 14.71 -20.07 -10.60
CA PHE A 146 14.47 -21.52 -10.53
C PHE A 146 14.89 -22.10 -9.18
N GLU A 147 16.04 -21.70 -8.63
CA GLU A 147 16.49 -22.08 -7.29
C GLU A 147 15.52 -21.62 -6.21
N LEU A 148 15.08 -20.35 -6.26
CA LEU A 148 14.09 -19.82 -5.33
C LEU A 148 12.76 -20.58 -5.42
N ARG A 149 12.30 -20.92 -6.63
CA ARG A 149 11.11 -21.74 -6.83
C ARG A 149 11.29 -23.12 -6.19
N GLY A 150 12.45 -23.75 -6.37
CA GLY A 150 12.78 -25.04 -5.76
C GLY A 150 12.73 -24.98 -4.24
N LEU A 151 13.33 -23.94 -3.65
CA LEU A 151 13.35 -23.71 -2.21
C LEU A 151 11.94 -23.50 -1.63
N ILE A 152 11.12 -22.65 -2.26
CA ILE A 152 9.75 -22.41 -1.79
C ILE A 152 8.90 -23.68 -1.90
N LYS A 153 9.03 -24.42 -3.01
CA LYS A 153 8.29 -25.66 -3.26
C LYS A 153 8.66 -26.78 -2.27
N SER A 154 9.90 -26.83 -1.80
CA SER A 154 10.32 -27.85 -0.82
C SER A 154 9.82 -27.56 0.60
N LYS A 155 9.55 -26.29 0.93
CA LYS A 155 9.18 -25.87 2.29
C LYS A 155 7.69 -25.58 2.49
N VAL A 156 6.96 -25.18 1.44
CA VAL A 156 5.56 -24.73 1.52
C VAL A 156 4.70 -25.41 0.45
N LYS A 157 3.45 -25.74 0.79
CA LYS A 157 2.50 -26.31 -0.17
C LYS A 157 2.04 -25.26 -1.19
N LYS A 158 1.93 -25.68 -2.45
CA LYS A 158 1.35 -24.86 -3.51
C LYS A 158 -0.14 -24.68 -3.23
N GLY A 159 -0.58 -23.43 -3.15
CA GLY A 159 -1.99 -23.06 -2.97
C GLY A 159 -2.80 -23.13 -4.25
#